data_AF-A0A7C3CPF4-F1
#
_entry.id   AF-A0A7C3CPF4-F1
#
_cell.length_a   1.000
_cell.length_b   1.000
_cell.length_c   1.000
_cell.angle_alpha   90.00
_cell.angle_beta   90.00
_cell.angle_gamma   90.00
#
_symmetry.space_group_name_H-M   'P 1'
#
loop_
_entity.id
_entity.type
_entity.pdbx_description
1 polymer ?
#
loop_
_entity_poly.entity_id
_entity_poly.type
_entity_poly.pdbx_seq_one_letter_code
_entity_poly.pdbx_strand_id
1 'polypeptide(L)'
;MANEPAPQLEVDMVVADLLTQWPQTATVFNQFQTACVGCTFSHFCTLAYVADEYQLDVDQLIADLEKIIKADGGGTQIGRSGAE
;
A
#
# COMPACT_ATOMS: atom_id res chain seq x y z
N MET A 1 -20.66 -16.61 -10.50
CA MET A 1 -20.61 -15.15 -10.36
C MET A 1 -19.97 -14.85 -9.01
N ALA A 2 -18.65 -14.98 -8.92
CA ALA A 2 -17.91 -14.55 -7.74
C ALA A 2 -17.79 -13.03 -7.84
N ASN A 3 -18.39 -12.35 -6.87
CA ASN A 3 -18.25 -10.92 -6.70
C ASN A 3 -16.88 -10.74 -6.02
N GLU A 4 -15.81 -10.58 -6.79
CA GLU A 4 -14.51 -10.22 -6.23
C GLU A 4 -14.63 -8.81 -5.65
N PRO A 5 -14.55 -8.63 -4.31
CA PRO A 5 -14.52 -7.29 -3.75
C PRO A 5 -13.24 -6.60 -4.26
N ALA A 6 -13.38 -5.34 -4.67
CA ALA A 6 -12.25 -4.47 -4.94
C ALA A 6 -11.18 -4.61 -3.83
N PRO A 7 -9.88 -4.44 -4.13
CA PRO A 7 -8.83 -4.54 -3.11
C PRO A 7 -9.13 -3.57 -1.97
N GLN A 8 -9.59 -4.09 -0.84
CA GLN A 8 -9.87 -3.30 0.36
C GLN A 8 -8.51 -3.05 1.01
N LEU A 9 -7.93 -1.89 0.73
CA LEU A 9 -6.71 -1.45 1.39
C LEU A 9 -7.01 -1.19 2.87
N GLU A 10 -6.42 -1.99 3.76
CA GLU A 10 -6.60 -1.87 5.21
C GLU A 10 -5.47 -1.04 5.82
N VAL A 11 -5.79 -0.22 6.82
CA VAL A 11 -4.79 0.63 7.52
C VAL A 11 -3.71 -0.19 8.24
N ASP A 12 -3.99 -1.44 8.55
CA ASP A 12 -3.07 -2.40 9.18
C ASP A 12 -2.10 -3.03 8.17
N MET A 13 -2.33 -2.83 6.86
CA MET A 13 -1.46 -3.35 5.83
C MET A 13 -0.07 -2.71 5.93
N VAL A 14 0.96 -3.57 5.92
CA VAL A 14 2.35 -3.14 5.91
C VAL A 14 2.73 -2.56 4.55
N VAL A 15 3.43 -1.43 4.58
CA VAL A 15 3.84 -0.69 3.37
C VAL A 15 4.67 -1.59 2.45
N ALA A 16 5.54 -2.45 2.99
CA ALA A 16 6.32 -3.36 2.15
C ALA A 16 5.47 -4.39 1.38
N ASP A 17 4.41 -4.93 1.98
CA ASP A 17 3.52 -5.88 1.29
C ASP A 17 2.74 -5.17 0.18
N LEU A 18 2.24 -3.97 0.49
CA LEU A 18 1.56 -3.11 -0.46
C LEU A 18 2.47 -2.73 -1.63
N LEU A 19 3.72 -2.35 -1.38
CA LEU A 19 4.71 -2.07 -2.43
C LEU A 19 5.10 -3.32 -3.23
N THR A 20 5.04 -4.50 -2.62
CA THR A 20 5.29 -5.78 -3.30
C THR A 20 4.14 -6.14 -4.24
N GLN A 21 2.90 -5.89 -3.83
CA GLN A 21 1.70 -6.12 -4.64
C GLN A 21 1.48 -5.04 -5.71
N TRP A 22 1.73 -3.78 -5.36
CA TRP A 22 1.51 -2.60 -6.19
C TRP A 22 2.70 -1.64 -6.13
N PRO A 23 3.82 -1.92 -6.82
CA PRO A 23 5.02 -1.09 -6.78
C PRO A 23 4.78 0.37 -7.22
N GLN A 24 3.75 0.63 -8.04
CA GLN A 24 3.32 1.97 -8.44
C GLN A 24 2.91 2.86 -7.26
N THR A 25 2.48 2.28 -6.15
CA THR A 25 2.11 3.02 -4.94
C THR A 25 3.31 3.69 -4.28
N ALA A 26 4.54 3.25 -4.58
CA ALA A 26 5.78 3.90 -4.15
C ALA A 26 5.80 5.39 -4.50
N THR A 27 5.22 5.77 -5.64
CA THR A 27 5.12 7.17 -6.07
C THR A 27 4.28 7.99 -5.11
N VAL A 28 3.20 7.44 -4.55
CA VAL A 28 2.35 8.12 -3.56
C VAL A 28 3.17 8.43 -2.30
N PHE A 29 3.86 7.43 -1.76
CA PHE A 29 4.73 7.60 -0.59
C PHE A 29 5.90 8.57 -0.84
N ASN A 30 6.44 8.58 -2.07
CA ASN A 30 7.47 9.52 -2.48
C ASN A 30 6.95 10.97 -2.55
N GLN A 31 5.72 11.17 -3.05
CA GLN A 31 5.05 12.47 -3.06
C GLN A 31 4.81 13.01 -1.65
N PHE A 32 4.46 12.14 -0.70
CA PHE A 32 4.34 12.50 0.72
C PHE A 32 5.69 12.67 1.44
N GLN A 33 6.82 12.57 0.72
CA GLN A 33 8.18 12.67 1.26
C GLN A 33 8.44 11.72 2.45
N THR A 34 7.75 10.58 2.49
CA THR A 34 7.94 9.60 3.54
C THR A 34 9.27 8.87 3.33
N ALA A 35 10.08 8.77 4.39
CA ALA A 35 11.38 8.08 4.35
C ALA A 35 11.21 6.54 4.36
N CYS A 36 9.97 6.06 4.42
CA CYS A 36 9.62 4.65 4.49
C CYS A 36 9.88 3.89 3.18
N VAL A 37 9.98 4.57 2.03
CA VAL A 37 10.26 3.93 0.73
C VAL A 37 11.76 3.63 0.61
N GLY A 38 12.20 2.51 1.20
CA GLY A 38 13.59 2.05 1.13
C GLY A 38 14.32 1.90 2.47
N CYS A 39 13.64 2.13 3.60
CA CYS A 39 14.19 1.83 4.92
C CYS A 39 13.88 0.37 5.29
N THR A 40 14.82 -0.34 5.95
CA THR A 40 14.61 -1.73 6.44
C THR A 40 13.38 -1.85 7.36
N PHE A 41 12.95 -0.75 7.98
CA PHE A 41 11.77 -0.69 8.83
C PHE A 41 10.43 -0.70 8.07
N SER A 42 10.44 -0.52 6.74
CA SER A 42 9.23 -0.47 5.90
C SER A 42 8.42 -1.78 5.93
N HIS A 43 9.07 -2.90 6.26
CA HIS A 43 8.42 -4.20 6.48
C HIS A 43 7.57 -4.25 7.76
N PHE A 44 7.74 -3.29 8.66
CA PHE A 44 7.01 -3.19 9.93
C PHE A 44 6.12 -1.94 10.01
N CYS A 45 6.35 -0.93 9.17
CA CYS A 45 5.49 0.25 9.11
C CYS A 45 4.17 -0.08 8.42
N THR A 46 3.07 -0.02 9.16
CA THR A 46 1.70 -0.06 8.62
C THR A 46 1.29 1.30 8.06
N LEU A 47 0.26 1.33 7.22
CA LEU A 47 -0.31 2.59 6.73
C LEU A 47 -0.77 3.49 7.88
N ALA A 48 -1.39 2.93 8.93
CA ALA A 48 -1.78 3.65 10.13
C ALA A 48 -0.56 4.28 10.84
N TYR A 49 0.53 3.53 10.99
CA TYR A 49 1.74 4.03 11.64
C TYR A 49 2.37 5.18 10.85
N VAL A 50 2.49 5.03 9.53
CA VAL A 50 3.03 6.09 8.66
C VAL A 50 2.13 7.32 8.69
N ALA A 51 0.80 7.13 8.68
CA ALA A 51 -0.13 8.24 8.78
C ALA A 51 0.03 8.98 10.12
N ASP A 52 0.16 8.27 11.23
CA ASP A 52 0.36 8.89 12.56
C ASP A 52 1.72 9.60 12.67
N GLU A 53 2.81 8.91 12.31
CA GLU A 53 4.19 9.42 12.37
C GLU A 53 4.39 10.67 11.51
N TYR A 54 3.78 10.69 10.32
CA TYR A 54 3.87 11.83 9.40
C TYR A 54 2.70 12.81 9.53
N GLN A 55 1.79 12.60 10.51
CA GLN A 55 0.56 13.37 10.72
C GLN A 55 -0.28 13.53 9.44
N LEU A 56 -0.31 12.49 8.62
CA LEU A 56 -1.11 12.39 7.40
C LEU A 56 -2.47 11.78 7.72
N ASP A 57 -3.46 12.11 6.90
CA ASP A 57 -4.76 11.50 6.98
C ASP A 57 -4.73 10.11 6.31
N VAL A 58 -4.98 9.06 7.10
CA VAL A 58 -4.88 7.67 6.64
C VAL A 58 -5.94 7.35 5.58
N ASP A 59 -7.13 7.93 5.69
CA ASP A 59 -8.20 7.81 4.71
C ASP A 59 -7.82 8.46 3.38
N GLN A 60 -7.21 9.65 3.40
CA GLN A 60 -6.66 10.29 2.20
C GLN A 60 -5.55 9.45 1.56
N LEU A 61 -4.63 8.89 2.37
CA LEU A 61 -3.55 8.04 1.89
C LEU A 61 -4.12 6.82 1.14
N ILE A 62 -5.07 6.10 1.76
CA ILE A 62 -5.73 4.94 1.15
C ILE A 62 -6.44 5.34 -0.15
N ALA A 63 -7.18 6.44 -0.13
CA ALA A 63 -7.89 6.90 -1.31
C ALA A 63 -6.95 7.24 -2.48
N ASP A 64 -5.76 7.78 -2.22
CA ASP A 64 -4.76 8.08 -3.25
C ASP A 64 -4.11 6.80 -3.80
N LEU A 65 -3.80 5.85 -2.91
CA LEU A 65 -3.31 4.52 -3.27
C LEU A 65 -4.31 3.78 -4.16
N GLU A 66 -5.58 3.73 -3.76
CA GLU A 66 -6.65 3.11 -4.55
C GLU A 66 -6.82 3.74 -5.93
N LYS A 67 -6.70 5.08 -6.03
CA LYS A 67 -6.77 5.79 -7.32
C LYS A 67 -5.64 5.36 -8.25
N ILE A 68 -4.41 5.30 -7.75
CA ILE A 68 -3.24 4.88 -8.54
C ILE A 68 -3.39 3.42 -8.98
N ILE A 69 -3.83 2.52 -8.08
CA ILE A 69 -4.06 1.11 -8.41
C ILE A 69 -5.14 0.95 -9.48
N LYS A 70 -6.23 1.72 -9.40
CA LYS A 70 -7.29 1.73 -10.43
C LYS A 70 -6.80 2.35 -11.74
N ALA A 71 -5.98 3.39 -11.68
CA ALA A 71 -5.44 4.06 -12.87
C ALA A 71 -4.43 3.18 -13.63
N ASP A 72 -3.66 2.37 -12.92
CA ASP A 72 -2.70 1.40 -13.50
C ASP A 72 -3.41 0.16 -14.09
N GLY A 73 -4.67 -0.10 -13.70
CA GLY A 73 -5.47 -1.18 -14.28
C GLY A 73 -5.30 -2.54 -13.59
N GLY A 74 -5.08 -2.53 -12.27
CA GLY A 74 -5.08 -3.73 -11.42
C GLY A 74 -3.76 -4.49 -11.50
N GLY A 75 -2.88 -4.22 -10.53
CA GLY A 75 -1.62 -4.94 -10.34
C GLY A 75 -1.83 -6.45 -10.51
N THR A 76 -1.15 -7.00 -11.52
CA THR A 76 -1.40 -8.34 -12.02
C THR A 76 -1.14 -9.37 -10.92
N GLN A 77 -2.12 -10.24 -10.75
CA GLN A 77 -2.18 -11.40 -9.86
C GLN A 77 -0.81 -12.09 -9.62
N ILE A 78 -0.17 -11.83 -8.47
CA ILE A 78 0.86 -12.74 -7.94
C ILE A 78 0.18 -13.85 -7.14
N GLY A 79 -0.24 -14.87 -7.87
CA GLY A 79 -0.54 -16.15 -7.27
C GLY A 79 0.70 -16.73 -6.56
N ARG A 80 0.49 -17.07 -5.29
CA ARG A 80 0.91 -18.33 -4.66
C ARG A 80 2.26 -18.36 -3.89
N SER A 81 2.08 -18.45 -2.56
CA SER A 81 2.64 -19.42 -1.60
C SER A 81 4.13 -19.49 -1.28
N GLY A 82 4.39 -19.31 0.03
CA GLY A 82 5.32 -20.04 0.90
C GLY A 82 5.10 -19.49 2.32
N ALA A 83 4.52 -20.19 3.29
CA ALA A 83 5.21 -21.18 4.15
C ALA A 83 6.56 -20.58 4.60
N GLU A 84 6.84 -20.29 5.87
CA GLU A 84 6.70 -21.11 7.09
C GLU A 84 6.79 -20.20 8.33
#